data_AF-A0A3P6TZ85-F1
#
_entry.id   AF-A0A3P6TZ85-F1
#
_cell.length_a   1.000
_cell.length_b   1.000
_cell.length_c   1.000
_cell.angle_alpha   90.00
_cell.angle_beta   90.00
_cell.angle_gamma   90.00
#
_symmetry.space_group_name_H-M   'P 1'
#
loop_
_entity.id
_entity.type
_entity.pdbx_description
1 polymer ?
#
loop_
_entity_poly.entity_id
_entity_poly.type
_entity_poly.pdbx_seq_one_letter_code
_entity_poly.pdbx_strand_id
1 'polypeptide(L)'
;MDYERNDPRRHYILRVASHIFALNLSENKISNLHPIQDFCDTNTQLLIIAKDERKNTFEITNEMRNVQHSDLTQVIFYKREAVALSADNYKSKISIFKHATEADTKTSENCRLRTILNELEMCIEPKNHSEKQLIHDEINYWRGRRDSVAMQYSHAFQILEMKLGTLANCRMDEIHEVIDAAEECFTQLWSCEQSFPQNRLGKIMETIGLLIINSITNKIEMSDVWNSDKTGTMIDALHTINSLCEQWKFAITTLVEQWMCDIDNPWKGGKPMISTFEILQEHTNKACA
;
A
#
# COMPACT_ATOMS: atom_id res chain seq x y z
N MET A 1 -32.25 43.27 21.71
CA MET A 1 -32.26 42.37 20.53
C MET A 1 -30.92 41.62 20.52
N ASP A 2 -30.56 40.84 21.55
CA ASP A 2 -31.17 39.62 22.12
C ASP A 2 -31.03 38.38 21.23
N TYR A 3 -30.19 37.44 21.72
CA TYR A 3 -29.96 36.03 21.35
C TYR A 3 -29.17 35.68 20.07
N GLU A 4 -27.83 35.67 20.13
CA GLU A 4 -26.99 34.69 19.38
C GLU A 4 -25.73 34.27 20.19
N ARG A 5 -25.78 34.31 21.53
CA ARG A 5 -24.66 33.84 22.35
C ARG A 5 -24.77 32.34 22.62
N ASN A 6 -23.95 31.57 21.89
CA ASN A 6 -23.67 30.14 22.02
C ASN A 6 -24.69 29.20 21.36
N ASP A 7 -24.56 29.00 20.05
CA ASP A 7 -25.14 27.83 19.40
C ASP A 7 -24.56 26.55 20.02
N PRO A 8 -25.37 25.70 20.68
CA PRO A 8 -24.88 24.51 21.37
C PRO A 8 -24.25 23.49 20.42
N ARG A 9 -24.60 23.52 19.13
CA ARG A 9 -24.05 22.65 18.08
C ARG A 9 -22.61 23.06 17.77
N ARG A 10 -22.38 24.36 17.52
CA ARG A 10 -21.06 24.94 17.23
C ARG A 10 -20.14 24.84 18.45
N HIS A 11 -20.66 25.13 19.64
CA HIS A 11 -19.93 24.98 20.89
C HIS A 11 -19.45 23.54 21.13
N TYR A 12 -20.28 22.55 20.81
CA TYR A 12 -19.90 21.14 20.95
C TYR A 12 -18.74 20.75 20.02
N ILE A 13 -18.81 21.13 18.74
CA ILE A 13 -17.75 20.87 17.77
C ILE A 13 -16.43 21.47 18.25
N LEU A 14 -16.45 22.74 18.67
CA LEU A 14 -15.26 23.44 19.16
C LEU A 14 -14.72 22.85 20.48
N ARG A 15 -15.60 22.41 21.38
CA ARG A 15 -15.21 21.76 22.62
C ARG A 15 -14.53 20.41 22.37
N VAL A 16 -15.05 19.62 21.43
CA VAL A 16 -14.44 18.35 21.03
C VAL A 16 -13.08 18.59 20.38
N ALA A 17 -12.99 19.51 19.42
CA ALA A 17 -11.73 19.85 18.77
C ALA A 17 -10.71 20.39 19.78
N SER A 18 -11.14 21.26 20.70
CA SER A 18 -10.31 21.79 21.80
C SER A 18 -9.70 20.68 22.65
N HIS A 19 -10.51 19.66 22.98
CA HIS A 19 -10.05 18.52 23.75
C HIS A 19 -9.02 17.68 22.99
N ILE A 20 -9.25 17.43 21.70
CA ILE A 20 -8.36 16.60 20.87
C ILE A 20 -7.02 17.32 20.60
N PHE A 21 -7.06 18.63 20.31
CA PHE A 21 -5.86 19.42 20.05
C PHE A 21 -5.16 19.92 21.33
N ALA A 22 -5.74 19.70 22.51
CA ALA A 22 -5.30 20.28 23.78
C ALA A 22 -5.18 21.82 23.74
N LEU A 23 -6.16 22.49 23.11
CA LEU A 23 -6.18 23.93 22.90
C LEU A 23 -7.52 24.55 23.28
N ASN A 24 -7.52 25.86 23.56
CA ASN A 24 -8.74 26.60 23.86
C ASN A 24 -9.31 27.26 22.60
N LEU A 25 -10.00 26.46 21.77
CA LEU A 25 -10.72 26.95 20.59
C LEU A 25 -12.05 27.58 21.01
N SER A 26 -12.32 28.78 20.50
CA SER A 26 -13.59 29.49 20.67
C SER A 26 -13.93 30.24 19.39
N GLU A 27 -15.22 30.50 19.17
CA GLU A 27 -15.70 31.17 17.94
C GLU A 27 -14.98 32.51 17.69
N ASN A 28 -14.67 33.25 18.77
CA ASN A 28 -13.98 34.54 18.71
C ASN A 28 -12.50 34.46 18.25
N LYS A 29 -11.90 33.28 18.28
CA LYS A 29 -10.48 33.06 17.92
C LYS A 29 -10.31 32.49 16.51
N ILE A 30 -11.40 32.19 15.83
CA ILE A 30 -11.41 31.54 14.52
C ILE A 30 -11.63 32.60 13.46
N SER A 31 -10.70 32.72 12.52
CA SER A 31 -10.75 33.70 11.44
C SER A 31 -11.83 33.42 10.41
N ASN A 32 -12.17 32.14 10.16
CA ASN A 32 -13.22 31.74 9.24
C ASN A 32 -14.19 30.74 9.89
N LEU A 33 -15.37 31.22 10.27
CA LEU A 33 -16.41 30.40 10.89
C LEU A 33 -17.39 29.80 9.87
N HIS A 34 -17.39 30.27 8.62
CA HIS A 34 -18.32 29.82 7.57
C HIS A 34 -18.38 28.29 7.45
N PRO A 35 -17.27 27.54 7.45
CA PRO A 35 -17.33 26.10 7.31
C PRO A 35 -18.06 25.38 8.45
N ILE A 36 -17.97 25.91 9.67
CA ILE A 36 -18.69 25.36 10.83
C ILE A 36 -20.18 25.70 10.73
N GLN A 37 -20.50 26.92 10.27
CA GLN A 37 -21.89 27.34 10.04
C GLN A 37 -22.54 26.48 8.95
N ASP A 38 -21.87 26.30 7.82
CA ASP A 38 -22.34 25.47 6.71
C ASP A 38 -22.52 24.03 7.16
N PHE A 39 -21.57 23.49 7.92
CA PHE A 39 -21.71 22.19 8.53
C PHE A 39 -22.88 22.14 9.52
N CYS A 40 -23.22 23.17 10.29
CA CYS A 40 -24.38 23.09 11.18
C CYS A 40 -25.72 23.26 10.45
N ASP A 41 -25.79 24.20 9.50
CA ASP A 41 -27.03 24.80 9.02
C ASP A 41 -27.45 24.32 7.62
N THR A 42 -26.56 23.62 6.90
CA THR A 42 -26.83 23.14 5.53
C THR A 42 -26.80 21.61 5.42
N ASN A 43 -26.93 21.10 4.19
CA ASN A 43 -26.75 19.68 3.85
C ASN A 43 -25.27 19.24 3.83
N THR A 44 -24.32 20.16 4.03
CA THR A 44 -22.89 19.86 4.11
C THR A 44 -22.61 18.81 5.20
N GLN A 45 -22.02 17.69 4.80
CA GLN A 45 -21.80 16.52 5.67
C GLN A 45 -20.41 16.46 6.28
N LEU A 46 -19.45 17.19 5.75
CA LEU A 46 -18.04 17.10 6.13
C LEU A 46 -17.58 18.41 6.73
N LEU A 47 -16.83 18.33 7.82
CA LEU A 47 -16.11 19.45 8.40
C LEU A 47 -14.75 18.93 8.89
N ILE A 48 -13.69 19.56 8.43
CA ILE A 48 -12.32 19.22 8.80
C ILE A 48 -11.73 20.43 9.53
N ILE A 49 -11.19 20.18 10.72
CA ILE A 49 -10.35 21.12 11.45
C ILE A 49 -8.96 20.54 11.45
N ALA A 50 -8.02 21.22 10.80
CA ALA A 50 -6.63 20.82 10.69
C ALA A 50 -5.74 21.78 11.49
N LYS A 51 -4.72 21.23 12.14
CA LYS A 51 -3.66 21.97 12.83
C LYS A 51 -2.33 21.64 12.17
N ASP A 52 -1.64 22.68 11.71
CA ASP A 52 -0.23 22.59 11.33
C ASP A 52 0.62 22.82 12.60
N GLU A 53 1.31 21.77 13.06
CA GLU A 53 2.15 21.84 14.26
C GLU A 53 3.38 22.75 14.08
N ARG A 54 3.88 22.94 12.85
CA ARG A 54 5.06 23.79 12.57
C ARG A 54 4.71 25.27 12.55
N LYS A 55 3.61 25.61 11.88
CA LYS A 55 3.16 27.01 11.72
C LYS A 55 2.28 27.46 12.88
N ASN A 56 1.83 26.52 13.72
CA ASN A 56 0.83 26.74 14.76
C ASN A 56 -0.43 27.43 14.21
N THR A 57 -0.81 27.08 12.98
CA THR A 57 -1.98 27.62 12.28
C THR A 57 -3.07 26.57 12.19
N PHE A 58 -4.31 27.03 12.25
CA PHE A 58 -5.50 26.18 12.07
C PHE A 58 -6.17 26.50 10.75
N GLU A 59 -6.59 25.45 10.06
CA GLU A 59 -7.42 25.55 8.86
C GLU A 59 -8.73 24.83 9.11
N ILE A 60 -9.83 25.42 8.64
CA ILE A 60 -11.16 24.85 8.75
C ILE A 60 -11.76 24.82 7.36
N THR A 61 -12.24 23.65 6.93
CA THR A 61 -12.78 23.45 5.57
C THR A 61 -13.89 22.40 5.58
N ASN A 62 -14.81 22.46 4.61
CA ASN A 62 -15.78 21.40 4.35
C ASN A 62 -15.38 20.49 3.18
N GLU A 63 -14.23 20.77 2.56
CA GLU A 63 -13.72 20.01 1.43
C GLU A 63 -12.55 19.13 1.86
N MET A 64 -12.54 17.90 1.34
CA MET A 64 -11.40 17.01 1.50
C MET A 64 -10.26 17.49 0.60
N ARG A 65 -9.19 18.00 1.21
CA ARG A 65 -7.99 18.43 0.49
C ARG A 65 -6.91 17.37 0.66
N ASN A 66 -6.28 16.97 -0.43
CA ASN A 66 -5.10 16.10 -0.43
C ASN A 66 -3.87 16.90 0.03
N VAL A 67 -3.83 17.28 1.30
CA VAL A 67 -2.68 17.98 1.88
C VAL A 67 -1.78 16.95 2.54
N GLN A 68 -0.82 16.45 1.78
CA GLN A 68 0.23 15.55 2.28
C GLN A 68 1.28 16.38 3.04
N HIS A 69 1.04 16.62 4.32
CA HIS A 69 2.03 17.17 5.24
C HIS A 69 2.14 16.25 6.45
N SER A 70 3.36 15.74 6.69
CA SER A 70 3.66 14.76 7.75
C SER A 70 3.29 15.23 9.15
N ASP A 71 3.17 16.55 9.37
CA ASP A 71 3.05 17.16 10.70
C ASP A 71 1.66 17.80 10.93
N LEU A 72 0.65 17.34 10.18
CA LEU A 72 -0.70 17.85 10.25
C LEU A 72 -1.57 16.92 11.12
N THR A 73 -2.13 17.45 12.20
CA THR A 73 -3.17 16.74 12.97
C THR A 73 -4.54 17.23 12.50
N GLN A 74 -5.43 16.31 12.14
CA GLN A 74 -6.77 16.61 11.66
C GLN A 74 -7.84 16.00 12.56
N VAL A 75 -8.91 16.75 12.78
CA VAL A 75 -10.15 16.25 13.36
C VAL A 75 -11.25 16.41 12.31
N ILE A 76 -11.84 15.29 11.92
CA ILE A 76 -12.88 15.21 10.90
C ILE A 76 -14.21 14.96 11.59
N PHE A 77 -15.16 15.86 11.36
CA PHE A 77 -16.55 15.73 11.77
C PHE A 77 -17.37 15.35 10.55
N TYR A 78 -18.16 14.29 10.68
CA TYR A 78 -18.99 13.76 9.60
C TYR A 78 -20.44 13.59 10.06
N LYS A 79 -21.40 14.12 9.31
CA LYS A 79 -22.82 13.86 9.56
C LYS A 79 -23.23 12.55 8.94
N ARG A 80 -23.93 11.72 9.71
CA ARG A 80 -24.53 10.48 9.21
C ARG A 80 -25.56 10.71 8.09
N GLU A 81 -26.20 11.88 8.08
CA GLU A 81 -27.22 12.27 7.09
C GLU A 81 -26.96 13.69 6.58
N ALA A 82 -27.22 13.94 5.29
CA ALA A 82 -27.02 15.24 4.62
C ALA A 82 -28.12 16.25 4.96
N VAL A 83 -28.31 16.53 6.24
CA VAL A 83 -29.38 17.41 6.76
C VAL A 83 -28.80 18.39 7.77
N ALA A 84 -29.43 19.56 7.92
CA ALA A 84 -29.11 20.52 8.97
C ALA A 84 -29.24 19.88 10.36
N LEU A 85 -28.32 20.21 11.26
CA LEU A 85 -28.31 19.69 12.62
C LEU A 85 -29.32 20.47 13.48
N SER A 86 -30.09 19.77 14.29
CA SER A 86 -30.97 20.40 15.28
C SER A 86 -30.32 20.43 16.66
N ALA A 87 -30.86 21.23 17.57
CA ALA A 87 -30.41 21.29 18.96
C ALA A 87 -30.53 19.94 19.70
N ASP A 88 -31.36 19.02 19.22
CA ASP A 88 -31.62 17.74 19.88
C ASP A 88 -30.79 16.58 19.31
N ASN A 89 -30.29 16.70 18.07
CA ASN A 89 -29.70 15.58 17.34
C ASN A 89 -28.18 15.67 17.09
N TYR A 90 -27.57 16.83 17.34
CA TYR A 90 -26.20 17.09 16.91
C TYR A 90 -25.15 16.16 17.57
N LYS A 91 -25.39 15.68 18.80
CA LYS A 91 -24.44 14.77 19.47
C LYS A 91 -24.50 13.33 18.95
N SER A 92 -25.66 12.87 18.47
CA SER A 92 -25.86 11.49 18.03
C SER A 92 -25.65 11.31 16.52
N LYS A 93 -25.81 12.38 15.74
CA LYS A 93 -25.68 12.37 14.27
C LYS A 93 -24.30 12.73 13.74
N ILE A 94 -23.39 13.22 14.60
CA ILE A 94 -22.01 13.53 14.21
C ILE A 94 -21.09 12.38 14.60
N SER A 95 -20.35 11.85 13.63
CA SER A 95 -19.20 10.98 13.84
C SER A 95 -17.93 11.82 13.85
N ILE A 96 -16.97 11.49 14.73
CA ILE A 96 -15.73 12.22 14.92
C ILE A 96 -14.57 11.27 14.65
N PHE A 97 -13.64 11.66 13.79
CA PHE A 97 -12.43 10.92 13.47
C PHE A 97 -11.22 11.81 13.76
N LYS A 98 -10.21 11.25 14.43
CA LYS A 98 -8.90 11.87 14.56
C LYS A 98 -7.99 11.23 13.52
N HIS A 99 -7.40 12.04 12.66
CA HIS A 99 -6.36 11.61 11.75
C HIS A 99 -5.07 12.31 12.16
N ALA A 100 -4.08 11.52 12.61
CA ALA A 100 -2.75 11.98 12.91
C ALA A 100 -1.78 11.07 12.16
N THR A 101 -0.80 11.65 11.49
CA THR A 101 0.24 10.91 10.74
C THR A 101 1.23 10.16 11.64
N GLU A 102 1.06 10.21 12.96
CA GLU A 102 1.92 9.48 13.90
C GLU A 102 1.32 8.13 14.27
N ALA A 103 2.17 7.10 14.18
CA ALA A 103 1.89 5.71 14.50
C ALA A 103 1.51 5.53 15.98
N ASP A 104 0.21 5.59 16.28
CA ASP A 104 -0.30 5.28 17.63
C ASP A 104 -0.17 3.78 17.92
N THR A 105 0.91 3.43 18.61
CA THR A 105 1.17 2.10 19.16
C THR A 105 0.56 2.01 20.56
N LYS A 106 -0.72 1.62 20.67
CA LYS A 106 -1.27 0.86 21.82
C LYS A 106 -2.80 0.74 21.75
N THR A 107 -3.29 -0.42 21.32
CA THR A 107 -4.49 -1.05 21.92
C THR A 107 -4.56 -2.52 21.47
N SER A 108 -4.55 -3.43 22.46
CA SER A 108 -4.43 -4.88 22.28
C SER A 108 -5.64 -5.55 21.61
N GLU A 109 -6.79 -4.88 21.53
CA GLU A 109 -8.02 -5.43 20.93
C GLU A 109 -8.19 -5.06 19.46
N ASN A 110 -7.35 -4.17 18.93
CA ASN A 110 -7.38 -3.71 17.54
C ASN A 110 -6.50 -4.52 16.60
N CYS A 111 -5.98 -5.70 16.99
CA CYS A 111 -5.06 -6.47 16.14
C CYS A 111 -5.67 -6.82 14.77
N ARG A 112 -6.97 -7.17 14.71
CA ARG A 112 -7.69 -7.44 13.46
C ARG A 112 -7.94 -6.18 12.64
N LEU A 113 -8.43 -5.12 13.27
CA LEU A 113 -8.67 -3.85 12.59
C LEU A 113 -7.37 -3.20 12.13
N ARG A 114 -6.28 -3.33 12.86
CA ARG A 114 -4.94 -2.88 12.49
C ARG A 114 -4.35 -3.72 11.36
N THR A 115 -4.63 -5.02 11.35
CA THR A 115 -4.28 -5.87 10.20
C THR A 115 -5.03 -5.41 8.95
N ILE A 116 -6.34 -5.20 9.05
CA ILE A 116 -7.15 -4.67 7.94
C ILE A 116 -6.72 -3.25 7.55
N LEU A 117 -6.37 -2.40 8.51
CA LEU A 117 -5.92 -1.03 8.25
C LEU A 117 -4.56 -1.04 7.54
N ASN A 118 -3.61 -1.86 7.99
CA ASN A 118 -2.32 -2.02 7.32
C ASN A 118 -2.49 -2.63 5.91
N GLU A 119 -3.40 -3.61 5.76
CA GLU A 119 -3.75 -4.18 4.45
C GLU A 119 -4.36 -3.14 3.51
N LEU A 120 -5.20 -2.25 4.04
CA LEU A 120 -5.79 -1.13 3.29
C LEU A 120 -4.77 -0.04 2.98
N GLU A 121 -3.88 0.33 3.91
CA GLU A 121 -2.78 1.28 3.68
C GLU A 121 -1.86 0.78 2.56
N MET A 122 -1.50 -0.51 2.57
CA MET A 122 -0.78 -1.15 1.46
C MET A 122 -1.55 -1.15 0.12
N CYS A 123 -2.87 -1.04 0.14
CA CYS A 123 -3.68 -0.96 -1.08
C CYS A 123 -3.96 0.47 -1.54
N ILE A 124 -3.89 1.45 -0.64
CA ILE A 124 -4.38 2.83 -0.86
C ILE A 124 -3.23 3.81 -1.10
N GLU A 125 -2.00 3.54 -0.67
CA GLU A 125 -0.88 4.42 -1.00
C GLU A 125 -0.31 4.10 -2.40
N PRO A 126 -0.47 4.98 -3.41
CA PRO A 126 0.44 5.03 -4.54
C PRO A 126 1.73 5.68 -4.03
N LYS A 127 2.41 5.01 -3.11
CA LYS A 127 3.78 5.37 -2.80
C LYS A 127 4.58 5.08 -4.07
N ASN A 128 5.30 6.08 -4.56
CA ASN A 128 6.38 5.92 -5.55
C ASN A 128 7.55 5.13 -4.94
N HIS A 129 7.26 4.00 -4.33
CA HIS A 129 8.24 3.06 -3.83
C HIS A 129 8.66 2.19 -4.99
N SER A 130 9.97 2.01 -5.14
CA SER A 130 10.48 1.00 -6.05
C SER A 130 9.92 -0.36 -5.65
N GLU A 131 9.75 -1.25 -6.62
CA GLU A 131 9.22 -2.60 -6.42
C GLU A 131 10.02 -3.36 -5.34
N LYS A 132 11.32 -3.05 -5.23
CA LYS A 132 12.23 -3.57 -4.21
C LYS A 132 11.83 -3.14 -2.80
N GLN A 133 11.42 -1.88 -2.63
CA GLN A 133 11.00 -1.37 -1.33
C GLN A 133 9.68 -2.00 -0.88
N LEU A 134 8.73 -2.23 -1.81
CA LEU A 134 7.46 -2.89 -1.50
C LEU A 134 7.65 -4.31 -0.93
N ILE A 135 8.55 -5.10 -1.53
CA ILE A 135 8.87 -6.44 -1.01
C ILE A 135 9.61 -6.33 0.33
N HIS A 136 10.54 -5.39 0.47
CA HIS A 136 11.28 -5.24 1.71
C HIS A 136 10.36 -4.83 2.88
N ASP A 137 9.40 -3.95 2.63
CA ASP A 137 8.38 -3.52 3.60
C ASP A 137 7.49 -4.71 3.99
N GLU A 138 7.09 -5.55 3.03
CA GLU A 138 6.34 -6.78 3.27
C GLU A 138 7.11 -7.75 4.17
N ILE A 139 8.39 -7.99 3.89
CA ILE A 139 9.26 -8.88 4.68
C ILE A 139 9.42 -8.33 6.10
N ASN A 140 9.68 -7.03 6.24
CA ASN A 140 9.83 -6.38 7.54
C ASN A 140 8.52 -6.38 8.34
N TYR A 141 7.37 -6.26 7.68
CA TYR A 141 6.06 -6.37 8.30
C TYR A 141 5.89 -7.72 8.99
N TRP A 142 6.20 -8.82 8.29
CA TRP A 142 6.09 -10.17 8.85
C TRP A 142 7.14 -10.44 9.92
N ARG A 143 8.37 -9.94 9.73
CA ARG A 143 9.46 -10.04 10.72
C ARG A 143 9.16 -9.32 12.03
N GLY A 144 8.43 -8.21 11.98
CA GLY A 144 8.04 -7.43 13.15
C GLY A 144 7.01 -8.13 14.06
N ARG A 145 6.38 -9.20 13.57
CA ARG A 145 5.35 -9.95 14.28
C ARG A 145 5.95 -11.15 15.02
N ARG A 146 5.39 -11.47 16.20
CA ARG A 146 5.86 -12.57 17.06
C ARG A 146 4.95 -13.80 17.05
N ASP A 147 3.93 -13.82 16.20
CA ASP A 147 3.08 -15.00 16.06
C ASP A 147 3.80 -16.12 15.30
N SER A 148 3.46 -17.38 15.62
CA SER A 148 4.07 -18.57 15.03
C SER A 148 3.91 -18.60 13.51
N VAL A 149 2.78 -18.13 13.00
CA VAL A 149 2.48 -18.03 11.57
C VAL A 149 3.39 -17.00 10.89
N ALA A 150 3.52 -15.79 11.45
CA ALA A 150 4.45 -14.79 10.92
C ALA A 150 5.92 -15.23 10.97
N MET A 151 6.32 -16.06 11.93
CA MET A 151 7.65 -16.66 11.94
C MET A 151 7.88 -17.63 10.79
N GLN A 152 6.89 -18.46 10.44
CA GLN A 152 6.95 -19.34 9.27
C GLN A 152 7.08 -18.52 7.98
N TYR A 153 6.27 -17.46 7.82
CA TYR A 153 6.35 -16.57 6.66
C TYR A 153 7.72 -15.88 6.57
N SER A 154 8.21 -15.35 7.69
CA SER A 154 9.51 -14.68 7.74
C SER A 154 10.67 -15.62 7.37
N HIS A 155 10.56 -16.89 7.75
CA HIS A 155 11.54 -17.90 7.36
C HIS A 155 11.52 -18.16 5.86
N ALA A 156 10.33 -18.33 5.27
CA ALA A 156 10.17 -18.51 3.82
C ALA A 156 10.75 -17.34 3.01
N PHE A 157 10.60 -16.10 3.51
CA PHE A 157 11.16 -14.91 2.85
C PHE A 157 12.69 -14.78 2.96
N GLN A 158 13.36 -15.50 3.87
CA GLN A 158 14.77 -15.26 4.19
C GLN A 158 15.71 -15.52 3.01
N ILE A 159 15.51 -16.63 2.29
CA ILE A 159 16.32 -17.00 1.14
C ILE A 159 16.06 -16.04 -0.02
N LEU A 160 14.79 -15.70 -0.25
CA LEU A 160 14.38 -14.77 -1.28
C LEU A 160 14.95 -13.37 -1.04
N GLU A 161 14.92 -12.85 0.19
CA GLU A 161 15.48 -11.53 0.52
C GLU A 161 16.98 -11.46 0.18
N MET A 162 17.73 -12.51 0.52
CA MET A 162 19.15 -12.60 0.22
C MET A 162 19.41 -12.56 -1.29
N LYS A 163 18.64 -13.33 -2.07
CA LYS A 163 18.76 -13.39 -3.55
C LYS A 163 18.29 -12.11 -4.25
N LEU A 164 17.24 -11.46 -3.75
CA LEU A 164 16.81 -10.15 -4.23
C LEU A 164 17.86 -9.06 -3.93
N GLY A 165 18.61 -9.22 -2.83
CA GLY A 165 19.76 -8.38 -2.51
C GLY A 165 20.85 -8.44 -3.57
N THR A 166 21.06 -9.61 -4.20
CA THR A 166 22.09 -9.83 -5.23
C THR A 166 21.63 -9.48 -6.65
N LEU A 167 20.31 -9.36 -6.91
CA LEU A 167 19.73 -9.18 -8.25
C LEU A 167 20.28 -7.97 -9.03
N ALA A 168 20.64 -6.89 -8.33
CA ALA A 168 21.20 -5.69 -8.97
C ALA A 168 22.61 -5.94 -9.54
N ASN A 169 23.40 -6.80 -8.89
CA ASN A 169 24.81 -7.02 -9.19
C ASN A 169 25.09 -8.36 -9.87
N CYS A 170 24.11 -9.27 -9.93
CA CYS A 170 24.27 -10.55 -10.60
C CYS A 170 24.35 -10.38 -12.12
N ARG A 171 24.90 -11.37 -12.80
CA ARG A 171 24.92 -11.44 -14.26
C ARG A 171 23.53 -11.84 -14.79
N MET A 172 23.28 -11.60 -16.08
CA MET A 172 22.00 -11.95 -16.70
C MET A 172 21.71 -13.45 -16.60
N ASP A 173 22.73 -14.29 -16.81
CA ASP A 173 22.65 -15.73 -16.69
C ASP A 173 22.41 -16.21 -15.25
N GLU A 174 22.63 -15.40 -14.22
CA GLU A 174 22.42 -15.75 -12.80
C GLU A 174 21.00 -15.39 -12.30
N ILE A 175 20.19 -14.72 -13.12
CA ILE A 175 18.82 -14.32 -12.74
C ILE A 175 17.93 -15.54 -12.47
N HIS A 176 18.22 -16.69 -13.09
CA HIS A 176 17.49 -17.95 -12.85
C HIS A 176 17.52 -18.34 -11.36
N GLU A 177 18.61 -18.06 -10.64
CA GLU A 177 18.71 -18.39 -9.21
C GLU A 177 17.72 -17.58 -8.36
N VAL A 178 17.37 -16.37 -8.82
CA VAL A 178 16.36 -15.53 -8.16
C VAL A 178 14.96 -16.06 -8.47
N ILE A 179 14.74 -16.56 -9.69
CA ILE A 179 13.49 -17.22 -10.08
C ILE A 179 13.27 -18.47 -9.23
N ASP A 180 14.27 -19.35 -9.13
CA ASP A 180 14.18 -20.58 -8.33
C ASP A 180 13.94 -20.28 -6.85
N ALA A 181 14.62 -19.26 -6.30
CA ALA A 181 14.42 -18.83 -4.92
C ALA A 181 13.02 -18.24 -4.67
N ALA A 182 12.43 -17.58 -5.67
CA ALA A 182 11.06 -17.06 -5.59
C ALA A 182 10.04 -18.20 -5.65
N GLU A 183 10.23 -19.17 -6.56
CA GLU A 183 9.37 -20.36 -6.68
C GLU A 183 9.33 -21.16 -5.37
N GLU A 184 10.50 -21.43 -4.79
CA GLU A 184 10.62 -22.12 -3.51
C GLU A 184 9.96 -21.32 -2.39
N CYS A 185 10.17 -19.99 -2.35
CA CYS A 185 9.53 -19.11 -1.37
C CYS A 185 8.01 -19.17 -1.47
N PHE A 186 7.44 -19.09 -2.67
CA PHE A 186 5.98 -19.16 -2.85
C PHE A 186 5.41 -20.51 -2.44
N THR A 187 6.11 -21.61 -2.76
CA THR A 187 5.74 -22.95 -2.35
C THR A 187 5.68 -23.07 -0.82
N GLN A 188 6.71 -22.56 -0.14
CA GLN A 188 6.76 -22.55 1.32
C GLN A 188 5.66 -21.68 1.94
N LEU A 189 5.41 -20.48 1.38
CA LEU A 189 4.36 -19.59 1.86
C LEU A 189 2.96 -20.19 1.72
N TRP A 190 2.69 -20.89 0.62
CA TRP A 190 1.40 -21.55 0.40
C TRP A 190 1.21 -22.78 1.30
N SER A 191 2.30 -23.51 1.55
CA SER A 191 2.32 -24.77 2.32
C SER A 191 2.45 -24.58 3.84
N CYS A 192 2.49 -23.34 4.34
CA CYS A 192 2.50 -23.06 5.79
C CYS A 192 1.24 -23.61 6.48
N GLU A 193 1.32 -23.86 7.80
CA GLU A 193 0.17 -24.37 8.60
C GLU A 193 -1.10 -23.51 8.41
N GLN A 194 -0.91 -22.21 8.28
CA GLN A 194 -1.89 -21.30 7.72
C GLN A 194 -1.35 -20.75 6.41
N SER A 195 -1.95 -21.14 5.29
CA SER A 195 -1.54 -20.67 3.97
C SER A 195 -1.51 -19.14 3.91
N PHE A 196 -0.48 -18.62 3.25
CA PHE A 196 -0.31 -17.18 3.09
C PHE A 196 -1.50 -16.56 2.32
N PRO A 197 -1.93 -15.33 2.66
CA PRO A 197 -3.06 -14.70 1.99
C PRO A 197 -2.87 -14.57 0.48
N GLN A 198 -3.76 -15.19 -0.30
CA GLN A 198 -3.69 -15.25 -1.77
C GLN A 198 -3.48 -13.88 -2.43
N ASN A 199 -4.25 -12.87 -2.02
CA ASN A 199 -4.15 -11.52 -2.58
C ASN A 199 -2.77 -10.90 -2.37
N ARG A 200 -2.13 -11.17 -1.23
CA ARG A 200 -0.78 -10.68 -0.94
C ARG A 200 0.25 -11.47 -1.73
N LEU A 201 0.09 -12.80 -1.82
CA LEU A 201 0.97 -13.65 -2.63
C LEU A 201 0.97 -13.23 -4.09
N GLY A 202 -0.20 -12.98 -4.68
CA GLY A 202 -0.33 -12.49 -6.05
C GLY A 202 0.39 -11.17 -6.28
N LYS A 203 0.23 -10.20 -5.36
CA LYS A 203 0.98 -8.93 -5.41
C LYS A 203 2.48 -9.13 -5.31
N ILE A 204 2.96 -10.02 -4.43
CA ILE A 204 4.39 -10.30 -4.28
C ILE A 204 4.95 -10.94 -5.55
N MET A 205 4.23 -11.89 -6.15
CA MET A 205 4.59 -12.49 -7.44
C MET A 205 4.72 -11.44 -8.53
N GLU A 206 3.73 -10.56 -8.68
CA GLU A 206 3.76 -9.48 -9.66
C GLU A 206 4.95 -8.54 -9.43
N THR A 207 5.19 -8.16 -8.16
CA THR A 207 6.28 -7.24 -7.79
C THR A 207 7.65 -7.85 -8.06
N ILE A 208 7.86 -9.14 -7.75
CA ILE A 208 9.11 -9.84 -8.06
C ILE A 208 9.28 -9.99 -9.57
N GLY A 209 8.21 -10.31 -10.30
CA GLY A 209 8.22 -10.37 -11.74
C GLY A 209 8.69 -9.06 -12.38
N LEU A 210 8.16 -7.92 -11.92
CA LEU A 210 8.58 -6.59 -12.35
C LEU A 210 10.05 -6.30 -12.01
N LEU A 211 10.53 -6.70 -10.83
CA LEU A 211 11.95 -6.55 -10.48
C LEU A 211 12.88 -7.33 -11.38
N ILE A 212 12.50 -8.55 -11.74
CA ILE A 212 13.27 -9.38 -12.67
C ILE A 212 13.32 -8.71 -14.04
N ILE A 213 12.18 -8.25 -14.56
CA ILE A 213 12.12 -7.54 -15.84
C ILE A 213 12.97 -6.27 -15.81
N ASN A 214 12.81 -5.42 -14.80
CA ASN A 214 13.60 -4.20 -14.67
C ASN A 214 15.10 -4.51 -14.59
N SER A 215 15.47 -5.59 -13.91
CA SER A 215 16.86 -6.06 -13.85
C SER A 215 17.38 -6.52 -15.21
N ILE A 216 16.58 -7.25 -15.98
CA ILE A 216 16.90 -7.67 -17.35
C ILE A 216 17.06 -6.44 -18.25
N THR A 217 16.09 -5.53 -18.26
CA THR A 217 16.11 -4.31 -19.08
C THR A 217 17.32 -3.44 -18.77
N ASN A 218 17.60 -3.18 -17.49
CA ASN A 218 18.79 -2.42 -17.09
C ASN A 218 20.08 -3.09 -17.56
N LYS A 219 20.16 -4.42 -17.50
CA LYS A 219 21.32 -5.15 -18.01
C LYS A 219 21.45 -5.02 -19.52
N ILE A 220 20.35 -5.10 -20.27
CA ILE A 220 20.34 -4.89 -21.73
C ILE A 220 20.76 -3.47 -22.10
N GLU A 221 20.36 -2.46 -21.32
CA GLU A 221 20.78 -1.07 -21.55
C GLU A 221 22.26 -0.86 -21.24
N MET A 222 22.78 -1.53 -20.20
CA MET A 222 24.19 -1.41 -19.78
C MET A 222 25.15 -2.20 -20.66
N SER A 223 24.76 -3.39 -21.13
CA SER A 223 25.49 -4.08 -22.17
C SER A 223 25.18 -3.38 -23.47
N ASP A 224 26.17 -2.91 -24.20
CA ASP A 224 25.98 -2.21 -25.48
C ASP A 224 25.58 -3.21 -26.60
N VAL A 225 24.57 -4.05 -26.33
CA VAL A 225 24.18 -5.23 -27.12
C VAL A 225 23.86 -4.82 -28.56
N TRP A 226 23.26 -3.64 -28.70
CA TRP A 226 22.84 -3.07 -29.98
C TRP A 226 24.00 -2.47 -30.80
N ASN A 227 25.12 -2.10 -30.16
CA ASN A 227 26.27 -1.47 -30.82
C ASN A 227 27.51 -2.37 -30.88
N SER A 228 27.50 -3.55 -30.26
CA SER A 228 28.63 -4.45 -30.30
C SER A 228 28.76 -5.11 -31.67
N ASP A 229 29.94 -5.03 -32.30
CA ASP A 229 30.32 -5.71 -33.57
C ASP A 229 30.24 -7.27 -33.50
N LYS A 230 29.71 -7.82 -32.40
CA LYS A 230 29.65 -9.25 -32.09
C LYS A 230 28.20 -9.72 -32.05
N THR A 231 27.63 -9.95 -33.22
CA THR A 231 26.27 -10.51 -33.40
C THR A 231 26.01 -11.77 -32.57
N GLY A 232 27.04 -12.60 -32.32
CA GLY A 232 26.92 -13.79 -31.47
C GLY A 232 26.59 -13.46 -30.01
N THR A 233 27.21 -12.43 -29.43
CA THR A 233 26.96 -12.04 -28.03
C THR A 233 25.56 -11.45 -27.83
N MET A 234 25.02 -10.80 -28.85
CA MET A 234 23.63 -10.33 -28.87
C MET A 234 22.63 -11.49 -28.93
N ILE A 235 22.85 -12.46 -29.82
CA ILE A 235 21.97 -13.63 -29.95
C ILE A 235 21.97 -14.45 -28.66
N ASP A 236 23.13 -14.66 -28.03
CA ASP A 236 23.24 -15.38 -26.75
C ASP A 236 22.49 -14.65 -25.62
N ALA A 237 22.57 -13.32 -25.57
CA ALA A 237 21.83 -12.51 -24.59
C ALA A 237 20.31 -12.61 -24.81
N LEU A 238 19.84 -12.51 -26.06
CA LEU A 238 18.41 -12.65 -26.39
C LEU A 238 17.88 -14.06 -26.07
N HIS A 239 18.66 -15.11 -26.34
CA HIS A 239 18.30 -16.47 -25.93
C HIS A 239 18.22 -16.61 -24.41
N THR A 240 19.15 -15.99 -23.67
CA THR A 240 19.12 -15.99 -22.20
C THR A 240 17.87 -15.29 -21.67
N ILE A 241 17.52 -14.13 -22.23
CA ILE A 241 16.30 -13.39 -21.86
C ILE A 241 15.05 -14.23 -22.09
N ASN A 242 14.93 -14.86 -23.27
CA ASN A 242 13.82 -15.75 -23.60
C ASN A 242 13.72 -16.92 -22.62
N SER A 243 14.86 -17.54 -22.27
CA SER A 243 14.90 -18.63 -21.31
C SER A 243 14.40 -18.20 -19.92
N LEU A 244 14.80 -17.01 -19.45
CA LEU A 244 14.36 -16.47 -18.15
C LEU A 244 12.86 -16.15 -18.16
N CYS A 245 12.34 -15.60 -19.27
CA CYS A 245 10.92 -15.32 -19.41
C CYS A 245 10.07 -16.60 -19.38
N GLU A 246 10.52 -17.64 -20.08
CA GLU A 246 9.87 -18.96 -20.07
C GLU A 246 9.95 -19.62 -18.69
N GLN A 247 11.09 -19.55 -18.01
CA GLN A 247 11.25 -20.10 -16.67
C GLN A 247 10.28 -19.45 -15.68
N TRP A 248 10.19 -18.12 -15.66
CA TRP A 248 9.25 -17.41 -14.78
C TRP A 248 7.80 -17.77 -15.08
N LYS A 249 7.41 -17.78 -16.37
CA LYS A 249 6.07 -18.19 -16.81
C LYS A 249 5.73 -19.59 -16.36
N PHE A 250 6.65 -20.52 -16.58
CA PHE A 250 6.46 -21.93 -16.26
C PHE A 250 6.31 -22.14 -14.76
N ALA A 251 7.20 -21.55 -13.95
CA ALA A 251 7.15 -21.64 -12.48
C ALA A 251 5.80 -21.14 -11.94
N ILE A 252 5.39 -19.92 -12.32
CA ILE A 252 4.14 -19.33 -11.82
C ILE A 252 2.91 -20.10 -12.30
N THR A 253 2.88 -20.55 -13.55
CA THR A 253 1.76 -21.33 -14.08
C THR A 253 1.63 -22.66 -13.36
N THR A 254 2.75 -23.38 -13.18
CA THR A 254 2.79 -24.68 -12.51
C THR A 254 2.32 -24.57 -11.06
N LEU A 255 2.82 -23.57 -10.32
CA LEU A 255 2.41 -23.33 -8.94
C LEU A 255 0.91 -23.05 -8.83
N VAL A 256 0.36 -22.18 -9.68
CA VAL A 256 -1.07 -21.87 -9.61
C VAL A 256 -1.95 -23.04 -10.04
N GLU A 257 -1.56 -23.79 -11.06
CA GLU A 257 -2.28 -25.02 -11.44
C GLU A 257 -2.28 -26.05 -10.30
N GLN A 258 -1.14 -26.20 -9.61
CA GLN A 258 -1.03 -27.06 -8.44
C GLN A 258 -1.93 -26.56 -7.29
N TRP A 259 -1.93 -25.26 -6.99
CA TRP A 259 -2.76 -24.70 -5.92
C TRP A 259 -4.25 -24.65 -6.27
N MET A 260 -4.63 -24.61 -7.55
CA MET A 260 -6.02 -24.79 -7.96
C MET A 260 -6.54 -26.20 -7.66
N CYS A 261 -5.64 -27.19 -7.64
CA CYS A 261 -5.95 -28.58 -7.31
C CYS A 261 -5.86 -28.89 -5.80
N ASP A 262 -5.46 -27.91 -4.97
CA ASP A 262 -5.38 -28.05 -3.52
C ASP A 262 -6.79 -28.19 -2.92
N ILE A 263 -6.99 -29.26 -2.13
CA ILE A 263 -8.28 -29.62 -1.55
C ILE A 263 -8.61 -28.70 -0.37
N ASP A 264 -7.61 -28.29 0.40
CA ASP A 264 -7.79 -27.58 1.66
C ASP A 264 -7.86 -26.07 1.45
N ASN A 265 -7.04 -25.55 0.52
CA ASN A 265 -7.01 -24.13 0.18
C ASN A 265 -6.82 -23.90 -1.33
N PRO A 266 -7.86 -24.09 -2.16
CA PRO A 266 -7.75 -23.91 -3.59
C PRO A 266 -7.49 -22.45 -3.96
N TRP A 267 -6.56 -22.22 -4.88
CA TRP A 267 -6.34 -20.91 -5.49
C TRP A 267 -7.60 -20.45 -6.24
N LYS A 268 -8.11 -19.25 -5.93
CA LYS A 268 -9.36 -18.72 -6.49
C LYS A 268 -9.10 -17.58 -7.47
N GLY A 269 -9.50 -17.73 -8.72
CA GLY A 269 -9.39 -16.67 -9.74
C GLY A 269 -8.68 -17.12 -11.00
N GLY A 270 -8.47 -16.19 -11.93
CA GLY A 270 -7.80 -16.45 -13.21
C GLY A 270 -6.27 -16.51 -13.10
N LYS A 271 -5.62 -16.88 -14.22
CA LYS A 271 -4.16 -16.95 -14.36
C LYS A 271 -3.47 -15.72 -13.75
N PRO A 272 -2.32 -15.89 -13.06
CA PRO A 272 -1.50 -14.77 -12.61
C PRO A 272 -1.17 -13.84 -13.77
N MET A 273 -1.05 -12.55 -13.48
CA MET A 273 -0.76 -11.54 -14.50
C MET A 273 0.71 -11.67 -14.95
N ILE A 274 0.98 -12.53 -15.95
CA ILE A 274 2.31 -12.74 -16.56
C ILE A 274 2.48 -11.89 -17.83
N SER A 275 1.54 -11.00 -18.12
CA SER A 275 1.47 -10.17 -19.33
C SER A 275 2.75 -9.39 -19.62
N THR A 276 3.48 -8.96 -18.60
CA THR A 276 4.71 -8.16 -18.77
C THR A 276 5.86 -9.00 -19.33
N PHE A 277 5.97 -10.27 -18.95
CA PHE A 277 6.95 -11.20 -19.53
C PHE A 277 6.56 -11.61 -20.95
N GLU A 278 5.26 -11.73 -21.24
CA GLU A 278 4.77 -11.97 -22.61
C GLU A 278 5.17 -10.85 -23.56
N ILE A 279 5.00 -9.59 -23.13
CA ILE A 279 5.41 -8.41 -23.90
C ILE A 279 6.93 -8.42 -24.13
N LEU A 280 7.73 -8.60 -23.08
CA LEU A 280 9.20 -8.63 -23.19
C LEU A 280 9.67 -9.73 -24.17
N GLN A 281 9.07 -10.91 -24.09
CA GLN A 281 9.40 -12.02 -24.97
C GLN A 281 8.99 -11.77 -26.42
N GLU A 282 7.84 -11.14 -26.67
CA GLU A 282 7.42 -10.73 -28.01
C GLU A 282 8.43 -9.76 -28.63
N HIS A 283 8.91 -8.79 -27.86
CA HIS A 283 9.96 -7.85 -28.31
C HIS A 283 11.28 -8.55 -28.58
N THR A 284 11.69 -9.49 -27.72
CA THR A 284 12.91 -10.29 -27.86
C THR A 284 12.85 -11.16 -29.12
N ASN A 285 11.73 -11.83 -29.36
CA ASN A 285 11.52 -12.66 -30.55
C ASN A 285 11.54 -11.83 -31.85
N LYS A 286 10.99 -10.62 -31.84
CA LYS A 286 11.10 -9.69 -32.98
C LYS A 286 12.53 -9.24 -33.25
N ALA A 287 13.38 -9.15 -32.22
CA ALA A 287 14.78 -8.77 -32.38
C ALA A 287 15.68 -9.93 -32.88
N CYS A 288 15.26 -11.18 -32.68
CA CYS A 288 15.95 -12.37 -33.18
C CYS A 288 15.59 -12.75 -34.64
N ALA A 289 14.49 -12.22 -35.17
CA ALA A 289 13.97 -12.52 -36.52
C ALA A 289 14.51 -11.58 -37.59
#